data_AF-A0A935MVF2-F1
#
_entry.id   AF-A0A935MVF2-F1
#
_cell.length_a   1.000
_cell.length_b   1.000
_cell.length_c   1.000
_cell.angle_alpha   90.00
_cell.angle_beta   90.00
_cell.angle_gamma   90.00
#
_symmetry.space_group_name_H-M   'P 1'
#
loop_
_entity.id
_entity.type
_entity.pdbx_description
1 polymer ?
#
loop_
_entity_poly.entity_id
_entity_poly.type
_entity_poly.pdbx_seq_one_letter_code
_entity_poly.pdbx_strand_id
1 'polypeptide(L)'
;MKKTISLSICLLHIFFFSVSTAAQNIQVHDMIGKKQSEVIKKYGAPVHKDNSNPDMQCIYYKTSNNTMIFVADLNGVYQTEATKIFDTEPAIRKEIDMFISNSLGNGFSIDTVTTFDFHLHKKGTKVDLQMSENKLTKKFEIRVKANRVED
;
A
#
# COMPACT_ATOMS: atom_id res chain seq x y z
N MET A 1 48.83 20.33 -8.28
CA MET A 1 47.36 20.39 -8.50
C MET A 1 46.93 19.16 -9.27
N LYS A 2 46.12 18.25 -8.68
CA LYS A 2 45.29 17.20 -9.36
C LYS A 2 44.74 16.09 -8.45
N LYS A 3 44.84 16.16 -7.11
CA LYS A 3 44.33 15.10 -6.21
C LYS A 3 43.13 15.46 -5.34
N THR A 4 42.72 16.73 -5.26
CA THR A 4 41.62 17.17 -4.37
C THR A 4 40.24 17.20 -5.02
N ILE A 5 40.15 17.14 -6.36
CA ILE A 5 38.86 17.22 -7.08
C ILE A 5 38.13 15.86 -7.10
N SER A 6 38.86 14.75 -6.96
CA SER A 6 38.27 13.40 -7.07
C SER A 6 37.44 12.97 -5.85
N LEU A 7 37.67 13.56 -4.67
CA LEU A 7 36.98 13.13 -3.43
C LEU A 7 35.61 13.82 -3.26
N SER A 8 35.45 15.04 -3.79
CA SER A 8 34.18 15.78 -3.70
C SER A 8 33.10 15.21 -4.63
N ILE A 9 33.49 14.56 -5.73
CA ILE A 9 32.54 13.95 -6.67
C ILE A 9 31.98 12.63 -6.10
N CYS A 10 32.77 11.86 -5.33
CA CYS A 10 32.27 10.63 -4.68
C CYS A 10 31.29 10.92 -3.52
N LEU A 11 31.48 12.00 -2.75
CA LEU A 11 30.56 12.34 -1.66
C LEU A 11 29.20 12.86 -2.14
N LEU A 12 29.11 13.45 -3.34
CA LEU A 12 27.85 14.01 -3.85
C LEU A 12 26.89 12.94 -4.42
N HIS A 13 27.38 11.75 -4.74
CA HIS A 13 26.54 10.66 -5.27
C HIS A 13 25.80 9.87 -4.18
N ILE A 14 26.15 10.04 -2.91
CA ILE A 14 25.50 9.32 -1.79
C ILE A 14 24.17 9.97 -1.39
N PHE A 15 23.94 11.25 -1.71
CA PHE A 15 22.73 11.98 -1.33
C PHE A 15 21.53 11.82 -2.28
N PHE A 16 21.69 11.12 -3.41
CA PHE A 16 20.62 10.90 -4.40
C PHE A 16 20.09 9.47 -4.43
N PHE A 17 20.30 8.68 -3.38
CA PHE A 17 19.40 7.54 -3.13
C PHE A 17 18.06 8.09 -2.67
N SER A 18 17.27 8.52 -3.67
CA SER A 18 15.84 8.72 -3.60
C SER A 18 15.27 7.44 -3.00
N VAL A 19 15.03 7.44 -1.69
CA VAL A 19 14.29 6.39 -1.00
C VAL A 19 12.88 6.51 -1.57
N SER A 20 12.67 5.83 -2.70
CA SER A 20 11.42 5.86 -3.43
C SER A 20 10.35 5.41 -2.45
N THR A 21 9.42 6.31 -2.18
CA THR A 21 8.42 6.22 -1.14
C THR A 21 7.44 5.08 -1.46
N ALA A 22 7.81 3.85 -1.13
CA ALA A 22 6.94 2.68 -1.18
C ALA A 22 5.66 2.88 -0.33
N ALA A 23 5.69 3.84 0.60
CA ALA A 23 4.54 4.36 1.35
C ALA A 23 3.45 5.03 0.50
N GLN A 24 3.59 5.12 -0.83
CA GLN A 24 2.58 5.67 -1.74
C GLN A 24 1.79 4.60 -2.50
N ASN A 25 2.15 3.32 -2.38
CA ASN A 25 1.52 2.23 -3.12
C ASN A 25 0.34 1.64 -2.33
N ILE A 26 -0.86 1.66 -2.92
CA ILE A 26 -2.11 1.13 -2.34
C ILE A 26 -2.26 -0.40 -2.47
N GLN A 27 -1.29 -1.10 -3.11
CA GLN A 27 -1.21 -2.56 -3.20
C GLN A 27 -0.84 -3.21 -1.85
N VAL A 28 -1.68 -3.00 -0.84
CA VAL A 28 -1.48 -3.55 0.50
C VAL A 28 -1.89 -5.02 0.61
N HIS A 29 -2.78 -5.49 -0.28
CA HIS A 29 -3.22 -6.88 -0.31
C HIS A 29 -2.09 -7.87 -0.62
N ASP A 30 -1.02 -7.44 -1.30
CA ASP A 30 0.20 -8.23 -1.51
C ASP A 30 0.88 -8.66 -0.20
N MET A 31 0.56 -7.98 0.91
CA MET A 31 1.11 -8.30 2.23
C MET A 31 0.32 -9.38 2.97
N ILE A 32 -0.84 -9.82 2.49
CA ILE A 32 -1.58 -10.92 3.12
C ILE A 32 -0.69 -12.18 3.18
N GLY A 33 -0.61 -12.79 4.37
CA GLY A 33 0.27 -13.93 4.70
C GLY A 33 1.74 -13.56 4.95
N LYS A 34 2.17 -12.32 4.77
CA LYS A 34 3.55 -11.87 5.03
C LYS A 34 3.79 -11.59 6.51
N LYS A 35 5.05 -11.66 6.95
CA LYS A 35 5.41 -11.28 8.32
C LYS A 35 5.37 -9.77 8.52
N GLN A 36 5.13 -9.35 9.76
CA GLN A 36 5.18 -7.94 10.17
C GLN A 36 6.50 -7.25 9.76
N SER A 37 7.62 -7.98 9.84
CA SER A 37 8.94 -7.49 9.44
C SER A 37 9.04 -7.21 7.94
N GLU A 38 8.32 -7.93 7.09
CA GLU A 38 8.28 -7.69 5.64
C GLU A 38 7.49 -6.43 5.32
N VAL A 39 6.41 -6.15 6.06
CA VAL A 39 5.66 -4.89 5.97
C VAL A 39 6.58 -3.71 6.32
N ILE A 40 7.30 -3.79 7.45
CA ILE A 40 8.24 -2.75 7.87
C ILE A 40 9.39 -2.59 6.87
N LYS A 41 9.89 -3.69 6.31
CA LYS A 41 10.91 -3.65 5.27
C LYS A 41 10.42 -2.94 4.00
N LYS A 42 9.15 -3.14 3.62
CA LYS A 42 8.55 -2.54 2.42
C LYS A 42 8.21 -1.07 2.61
N TYR A 43 7.59 -0.70 3.74
CA TYR A 43 7.01 0.63 3.95
C TYR A 43 7.82 1.53 4.90
N GLY A 44 8.87 1.01 5.52
CA GLY A 44 9.69 1.71 6.51
C GLY A 44 9.08 1.69 7.91
N ALA A 45 9.57 2.60 8.76
CA ALA A 45 9.09 2.72 10.14
C ALA A 45 7.64 3.24 10.17
N PRO A 46 6.73 2.59 10.91
CA PRO A 46 5.35 3.02 11.02
C PRO A 46 5.18 4.24 11.93
N VAL A 47 4.05 4.93 11.77
CA VAL A 47 3.66 6.03 12.67
C VAL A 47 3.22 5.47 14.02
N HIS A 48 2.53 4.33 14.01
CA HIS A 48 2.12 3.65 15.23
C HIS A 48 2.19 2.13 15.05
N LYS A 49 2.47 1.44 16.15
CA LYS A 49 2.52 -0.02 16.22
C LYS A 49 1.91 -0.45 17.56
N ASP A 50 0.93 -1.32 17.51
CA ASP A 50 0.34 -1.96 18.68
C ASP A 50 0.66 -3.46 18.65
N ASN A 51 1.39 -3.90 19.67
CA ASN A 51 1.78 -5.29 19.87
C ASN A 51 1.34 -5.80 21.26
N SER A 52 0.33 -5.17 21.86
CA SER A 52 -0.21 -5.55 23.16
C SER A 52 -0.83 -6.95 23.16
N ASN A 53 -1.34 -7.40 22.00
CA ASN A 53 -1.86 -8.74 21.79
C ASN A 53 -1.04 -9.47 20.70
N PRO A 54 -0.40 -10.61 21.00
CA PRO A 54 0.35 -11.38 20.00
C PRO A 54 -0.52 -11.94 18.87
N ASP A 55 -1.82 -12.14 19.10
CA ASP A 55 -2.78 -12.62 18.09
C ASP A 55 -3.33 -11.48 17.22
N MET A 56 -3.07 -10.22 17.59
CA MET A 56 -3.56 -9.04 16.87
C MET A 56 -2.54 -7.90 16.96
N GLN A 57 -1.46 -8.02 16.19
CA GLN A 57 -0.46 -6.99 16.04
C GLN A 57 -0.86 -6.02 14.93
N CYS A 58 -1.02 -4.75 15.26
CA CYS A 58 -1.43 -3.70 14.32
C CYS A 58 -0.24 -2.80 13.95
N ILE A 59 -0.09 -2.51 12.67
CA ILE A 59 0.81 -1.47 12.15
C ILE A 59 0.00 -0.40 11.44
N TYR A 60 0.32 0.86 11.74
CA TYR A 60 -0.32 2.02 11.13
C TYR A 60 0.69 2.95 10.45
N TYR A 61 0.40 3.28 9.19
CA TYR A 61 1.12 4.27 8.40
C TYR A 61 0.17 5.40 8.00
N LYS A 62 0.67 6.64 8.01
CA LYS A 62 -0.10 7.82 7.62
C LYS A 62 0.79 8.89 6.99
N THR A 63 0.30 9.45 5.89
CA THR A 63 0.76 10.71 5.29
C THR A 63 -0.43 11.68 5.21
N SER A 64 -0.26 12.83 4.55
CA SER A 64 -1.36 13.78 4.31
C SER A 64 -2.45 13.25 3.38
N ASN A 65 -2.13 12.28 2.52
CA ASN A 65 -3.02 11.78 1.48
C ASN A 65 -3.12 10.24 1.42
N ASN A 66 -2.47 9.52 2.32
CA ASN A 66 -2.49 8.06 2.36
C ASN A 66 -2.55 7.56 3.81
N THR A 67 -3.32 6.52 4.05
CA THR A 67 -3.28 5.73 5.28
C THR A 67 -3.22 4.26 4.96
N MET A 68 -2.43 3.49 5.71
CA MET A 68 -2.36 2.04 5.58
C MET A 68 -2.39 1.39 6.95
N ILE A 69 -3.14 0.31 7.06
CA ILE A 69 -3.30 -0.50 8.27
C ILE A 69 -2.97 -1.94 7.91
N PHE A 70 -2.16 -2.59 8.73
CA PHE A 70 -1.85 -4.01 8.62
C PHE A 70 -2.11 -4.68 9.97
N VAL A 71 -2.90 -5.74 9.97
CA VAL A 71 -3.19 -6.55 11.16
C VAL A 71 -2.62 -7.95 10.93
N ALA A 72 -1.81 -8.41 11.88
CA ALA A 72 -1.09 -9.67 11.79
C ALA A 72 -1.22 -10.50 13.06
N ASP A 73 -1.16 -11.81 12.89
CA ASP A 73 -1.02 -12.80 13.94
C ASP A 73 0.32 -13.56 13.78
N LEU A 74 0.50 -14.65 14.51
CA LEU A 74 1.68 -15.53 14.41
C LEU A 74 1.86 -16.14 13.01
N ASN A 75 0.79 -16.25 12.22
CA ASN A 75 0.78 -16.79 10.86
C ASN A 75 0.95 -15.69 9.79
N GLY A 76 1.15 -14.44 10.21
CA GLY A 76 1.37 -13.29 9.33
C GLY A 76 0.17 -12.36 9.21
N VAL A 77 0.26 -11.40 8.30
CA VAL A 77 -0.79 -10.40 8.06
C VAL A 77 -2.05 -11.11 7.57
N TYR A 78 -3.17 -10.93 8.26
CA TYR A 78 -4.46 -11.51 7.89
C TYR A 78 -5.48 -10.47 7.45
N GLN A 79 -5.24 -9.19 7.73
CA GLN A 79 -6.07 -8.09 7.26
C GLN A 79 -5.21 -6.88 6.89
N THR A 80 -5.58 -6.21 5.80
CA THR A 80 -4.98 -4.93 5.41
C THR A 80 -6.04 -3.94 4.97
N GLU A 81 -5.82 -2.65 5.26
CA GLU A 81 -6.59 -1.56 4.68
C GLU A 81 -5.66 -0.48 4.15
N ALA A 82 -6.02 0.13 3.01
CA ALA A 82 -5.38 1.34 2.51
C ALA A 82 -6.41 2.33 2.01
N THR A 83 -6.15 3.61 2.25
CA THR A 83 -6.96 4.72 1.73
C THR A 83 -6.04 5.77 1.14
N LYS A 84 -6.28 6.18 -0.11
CA LYS A 84 -5.51 7.22 -0.80
C LYS A 84 -6.42 8.28 -1.40
N ILE A 85 -6.06 9.54 -1.20
CA ILE A 85 -6.84 10.71 -1.59
C ILE A 85 -6.24 11.36 -2.85
N PHE A 86 -7.10 11.77 -3.77
CA PHE A 86 -6.77 12.38 -5.05
C PHE A 86 -7.57 13.67 -5.27
N ASP A 87 -6.98 14.63 -5.98
CA ASP A 87 -7.63 15.91 -6.27
C ASP A 87 -8.48 15.88 -7.53
N THR A 88 -8.33 14.87 -8.41
CA THR A 88 -9.04 14.80 -9.70
C THR A 88 -9.50 13.39 -10.05
N GLU A 89 -10.63 13.29 -10.74
CA GLU A 89 -11.21 12.03 -11.22
C GLU A 89 -10.27 11.25 -12.18
N PRO A 90 -9.58 11.89 -13.15
CA PRO A 90 -8.65 11.17 -14.02
C PRO A 90 -7.48 10.54 -13.27
N ALA A 91 -6.98 11.20 -12.21
CA ALA A 91 -5.87 10.68 -11.41
C ALA A 91 -6.27 9.40 -10.64
N ILE A 92 -7.45 9.40 -10.03
CA ILE A 92 -7.96 8.23 -9.32
C ILE A 92 -8.25 7.06 -10.27
N ARG A 93 -8.83 7.33 -11.46
CA ARG A 93 -9.06 6.30 -12.48
C ARG A 93 -7.77 5.63 -12.93
N LYS A 94 -6.72 6.42 -13.18
CA LYS A 94 -5.40 5.89 -13.52
C LYS A 94 -4.84 4.97 -12.42
N GLU A 95 -5.01 5.34 -11.16
CA GLU A 95 -4.56 4.50 -10.05
C GLU A 95 -5.35 3.19 -9.96
N ILE A 96 -6.68 3.23 -10.19
CA ILE A 96 -7.52 2.02 -10.27
C ILE A 96 -7.04 1.11 -11.40
N ASP A 97 -6.85 1.64 -12.60
CA ASP A 97 -6.38 0.85 -13.75
C ASP A 97 -5.02 0.19 -13.48
N MET A 98 -4.12 0.94 -12.84
CA MET A 98 -2.83 0.40 -12.40
C MET A 98 -2.99 -0.67 -11.31
N PHE A 99 -3.87 -0.45 -10.33
CA PHE A 99 -4.15 -1.43 -9.28
C PHE A 99 -4.64 -2.74 -9.87
N ILE A 100 -5.68 -2.66 -10.72
CA ILE A 100 -6.32 -3.78 -11.39
C ILE A 100 -5.32 -4.53 -12.28
N SER A 101 -4.57 -3.82 -13.12
CA SER A 101 -3.59 -4.44 -14.02
C SER A 101 -2.51 -5.22 -13.26
N ASN A 102 -2.00 -4.63 -12.18
CA ASN A 102 -0.99 -5.27 -11.33
C ASN A 102 -1.57 -6.49 -10.59
N SER A 103 -2.81 -6.40 -10.08
CA SER A 103 -3.46 -7.52 -9.40
C SER A 103 -3.74 -8.70 -10.35
N LEU A 104 -4.18 -8.43 -11.58
CA LEU A 104 -4.31 -9.44 -12.64
C LEU A 104 -2.96 -10.12 -12.92
N GLY A 105 -1.89 -9.32 -13.06
CA GLY A 105 -0.53 -9.84 -13.23
C GLY A 105 -0.05 -10.72 -12.06
N ASN A 106 -0.57 -10.49 -10.86
CA ASN A 106 -0.30 -11.28 -9.65
C ASN A 106 -1.26 -12.46 -9.46
N GLY A 107 -2.11 -12.76 -10.44
CA GLY A 107 -3.00 -13.93 -10.45
C GLY A 107 -4.28 -13.76 -9.63
N PHE A 108 -4.71 -12.52 -9.39
CA PHE A 108 -6.08 -12.26 -8.93
C PHE A 108 -7.06 -12.37 -10.09
N SER A 109 -8.24 -12.89 -9.80
CA SER A 109 -9.43 -12.75 -10.63
C SER A 109 -10.28 -11.60 -10.09
N ILE A 110 -11.12 -11.01 -10.94
CA ILE A 110 -11.84 -9.77 -10.62
C ILE A 110 -13.31 -9.91 -10.99
N ASP A 111 -14.16 -9.72 -9.98
CA ASP A 111 -15.60 -9.59 -10.12
C ASP A 111 -15.97 -8.12 -9.97
N THR A 112 -16.55 -7.55 -11.02
CA THR A 112 -16.96 -6.14 -11.03
C THR A 112 -18.40 -6.03 -10.55
N VAL A 113 -18.65 -5.25 -9.49
CA VAL A 113 -20.01 -4.99 -9.00
C VAL A 113 -20.57 -3.72 -9.61
N THR A 114 -19.74 -2.67 -9.68
CA THR A 114 -20.05 -1.40 -10.34
C THR A 114 -18.80 -0.90 -11.06
N THR A 115 -18.88 0.24 -11.76
CA THR A 115 -17.69 0.89 -12.36
C THR A 115 -16.65 1.35 -11.34
N PHE A 116 -16.98 1.31 -10.04
CA PHE A 116 -16.16 1.86 -8.96
C PHE A 116 -15.97 0.91 -7.78
N ASP A 117 -16.62 -0.26 -7.81
CA ASP A 117 -16.55 -1.30 -6.77
C ASP A 117 -16.13 -2.62 -7.41
N PHE A 118 -14.95 -3.10 -7.01
CA PHE A 118 -14.35 -4.31 -7.53
C PHE A 118 -14.07 -5.26 -6.38
N HIS A 119 -14.48 -6.52 -6.54
CA HIS A 119 -14.03 -7.61 -5.70
C HIS A 119 -12.93 -8.36 -6.44
N LEU A 120 -11.75 -8.45 -5.83
CA LEU A 120 -10.68 -9.27 -6.36
C LEU A 120 -10.49 -10.48 -5.46
N HIS A 121 -10.20 -11.61 -6.06
CA HIS A 121 -9.98 -12.84 -5.33
C HIS A 121 -8.79 -13.62 -5.90
N LYS A 122 -8.03 -14.22 -5.00
CA LYS A 122 -6.99 -15.20 -5.27
C LYS A 122 -7.04 -16.23 -4.15
N LYS A 123 -6.53 -17.44 -4.39
CA LYS A 123 -6.37 -18.45 -3.35
C LYS A 123 -5.80 -17.82 -2.06
N GLY A 124 -6.50 -17.96 -0.94
CA GLY A 124 -6.13 -17.40 0.35
C GLY A 124 -6.32 -15.88 0.54
N THR A 125 -6.88 -15.13 -0.41
CA THR A 125 -7.05 -13.66 -0.27
C THR A 125 -8.28 -13.13 -1.00
N LYS A 126 -9.10 -12.33 -0.29
CA LYS A 126 -10.15 -11.50 -0.88
C LYS A 126 -9.83 -10.02 -0.71
N VAL A 127 -10.16 -9.21 -1.71
CA VAL A 127 -9.87 -7.78 -1.76
C VAL A 127 -11.12 -7.03 -2.23
N ASP A 128 -11.44 -5.94 -1.54
CA ASP A 128 -12.44 -4.96 -1.96
C ASP A 128 -11.71 -3.68 -2.35
N LEU A 129 -11.91 -3.22 -3.59
CA LEU A 129 -11.43 -1.94 -4.09
C LEU A 129 -12.64 -1.05 -4.38
N GLN A 130 -12.71 0.09 -3.71
CA GLN A 130 -13.82 1.03 -3.82
C GLN A 130 -13.32 2.44 -4.12
N MET A 131 -14.04 3.15 -4.97
CA MET A 131 -13.85 4.57 -5.24
C MET A 131 -15.04 5.39 -4.75
N SER A 132 -14.75 6.53 -4.12
CA SER A 132 -15.78 7.50 -3.71
C SER A 132 -15.33 8.94 -3.93
N GLU A 133 -16.29 9.86 -4.03
CA GLU A 133 -16.06 11.31 -4.04
C GLU A 133 -16.56 11.91 -2.73
N ASN A 134 -15.69 12.65 -2.04
CA ASN A 134 -16.10 13.50 -0.95
C ASN A 134 -16.70 14.80 -1.52
N LYS A 135 -18.03 14.88 -1.51
CA LYS A 135 -18.77 16.02 -2.08
C LYS A 135 -18.49 17.38 -1.41
N LEU A 136 -17.97 17.38 -0.18
CA LEU A 136 -17.62 18.60 0.55
C LEU A 136 -16.24 19.12 0.15
N THR A 137 -15.24 18.24 0.11
CA THR A 137 -13.86 18.63 -0.22
C THR A 137 -13.56 18.58 -1.72
N LYS A 138 -14.47 18.02 -2.53
CA LYS A 138 -14.30 17.75 -3.96
C LYS A 138 -13.09 16.87 -4.27
N LYS A 139 -12.67 16.06 -3.29
CA LYS A 139 -11.59 15.09 -3.43
C LYS A 139 -12.15 13.71 -3.68
N PHE A 140 -11.37 12.89 -4.35
CA PHE A 140 -11.66 11.50 -4.63
C PHE A 140 -10.85 10.60 -3.70
N GLU A 141 -11.39 9.44 -3.34
CA GLU A 141 -10.77 8.47 -2.45
C GLU A 141 -10.83 7.08 -3.07
N ILE A 142 -9.69 6.37 -3.05
CA ILE A 142 -9.67 4.91 -3.20
C ILE A 142 -9.54 4.31 -1.81
N ARG A 143 -10.37 3.30 -1.54
CA ARG A 143 -10.22 2.41 -0.39
C ARG A 143 -9.98 0.98 -0.88
N VAL A 144 -8.94 0.36 -0.32
CA VAL A 144 -8.61 -1.05 -0.51
C VAL A 144 -8.74 -1.75 0.83
N LYS A 145 -9.49 -2.85 0.89
CA LYS A 145 -9.50 -3.76 2.02
C LYS A 145 -9.12 -5.13 1.54
N ALA A 146 -8.30 -5.86 2.29
CA ALA A 146 -8.03 -7.25 1.99
C ALA A 146 -8.01 -8.09 3.25
N ASN A 147 -8.48 -9.32 3.12
CA ASN A 147 -8.53 -10.31 4.19
C ASN A 147 -7.96 -11.63 3.70
N ARG A 148 -7.22 -12.31 4.57
CA ARG A 148 -6.90 -13.73 4.44
C ARG A 148 -8.22 -14.49 4.54
N VAL A 149 -8.43 -15.41 3.62
CA VAL A 149 -9.57 -16.33 3.65
C VAL A 149 -9.05 -17.75 3.65
N GLU A 150 -9.78 -18.63 4.31
CA GLU A 150 -9.60 -20.07 4.15
C GLU A 150 -10.31 -20.45 2.84
N ASP A 151 -9.65 -21.29 2.02
CA ASP A 151 -10.19 -21.74 0.74
C ASP A 151 -11.43 -22.64 0.93
#